data_AF-A0A9W6IUL8-F1
#
_entry.id   AF-A0A9W6IUL8-F1
#
_cell.length_a   1.000
_cell.length_b   1.000
_cell.length_c   1.000
_cell.angle_alpha   90.00
_cell.angle_beta   90.00
_cell.angle_gamma   90.00
#
_symmetry.space_group_name_H-M   'P 1'
#
loop_
_entity.id
_entity.type
_entity.pdbx_description
1 polymer ?
#
loop_
_entity_poly.entity_id
_entity_poly.type
_entity_poly.pdbx_seq_one_letter_code
_entity_poly.pdbx_strand_id
1 'polypeptide(L)'
;MANDANPKFEIPNEMRDFAEKSVEQARKAFDSFMDAAQKASTTLESQQEEVGERARQANASAVAYAEANIAATFAYAQKLVRARDLHEMVAIQTEFAKSQVETLTKQINEKGQFSGRRPETK
;
A
#
# COMPACT_ATOMS: atom_id res chain seq x y z
N MET A 1 20.46 27.61 37.13
CA MET A 1 19.21 27.00 36.66
C MET A 1 19.15 27.22 35.15
N ALA A 2 19.44 26.20 34.36
CA ALA A 2 19.35 26.27 32.90
C ALA A 2 18.65 24.98 32.45
N ASN A 3 17.33 25.04 32.39
CA ASN A 3 16.49 23.97 31.90
C ASN A 3 15.46 24.59 30.95
N ASP A 4 15.05 23.83 29.94
CA ASP A 4 13.89 24.06 29.07
C ASP A 4 14.09 24.89 27.79
N ALA A 5 15.15 24.59 27.03
CA ALA A 5 15.26 25.02 25.62
C ALA A 5 15.44 23.83 24.67
N ASN A 6 14.52 22.86 24.72
CA ASN A 6 14.26 22.02 23.56
C ASN A 6 12.77 22.20 23.23
N PRO A 7 12.39 23.07 22.28
CA PRO A 7 11.00 23.19 21.87
C PRO A 7 10.61 21.84 21.28
N LYS A 8 9.82 21.05 22.02
CA LYS A 8 9.21 19.84 21.50
C LYS A 8 8.41 20.25 20.28
N PHE A 9 8.85 19.82 19.11
CA PHE A 9 8.16 20.11 17.86
C PHE A 9 6.89 19.27 17.83
N GLU A 10 5.76 19.92 18.11
CA GLU A 10 4.42 19.32 18.09
C GLU A 10 3.68 19.75 16.82
N ILE A 11 3.00 18.81 16.17
CA ILE A 11 2.19 19.12 14.99
C ILE A 11 0.85 19.73 15.46
N PRO A 12 0.43 20.90 14.94
CA PRO A 12 -0.87 21.50 15.32
C PRO A 12 -2.06 20.57 15.06
N ASN A 13 -3.07 20.60 15.94
CA ASN A 13 -4.23 19.70 15.86
C ASN A 13 -5.05 19.92 14.58
N GLU A 14 -5.25 21.18 14.18
CA GLU A 14 -6.02 21.56 13.00
C GLU A 14 -5.40 21.01 11.71
N MET A 15 -4.06 20.99 11.65
CA MET A 15 -3.31 20.43 10.54
C MET A 15 -3.49 18.91 10.45
N ARG A 16 -3.47 18.22 11.61
CA ARG A 16 -3.71 16.77 11.66
C ARG A 16 -5.16 16.43 11.28
N ASP A 17 -6.13 17.16 11.80
CA ASP A 17 -7.56 16.94 11.49
C ASP A 17 -7.86 17.18 10.00
N PHE A 18 -7.28 18.23 9.42
CA PHE A 18 -7.39 18.50 7.99
C PHE A 18 -6.75 17.39 7.14
N ALA A 19 -5.56 16.94 7.54
CA ALA A 19 -4.85 15.88 6.83
C ALA A 19 -5.58 14.53 6.97
N GLU A 20 -6.13 14.20 8.14
CA GLU A 20 -6.93 12.99 8.37
C GLU A 20 -8.18 12.98 7.47
N LYS A 21 -8.93 14.09 7.44
CA LYS A 21 -10.08 14.24 6.53
C LYS A 21 -9.68 14.11 5.07
N SER A 22 -8.54 14.68 4.67
CA SER A 22 -8.06 14.62 3.29
C SER A 22 -7.68 13.21 2.88
N VAL A 23 -6.97 12.47 3.75
CA VAL A 23 -6.62 11.05 3.53
C VAL A 23 -7.88 10.18 3.44
N GLU A 24 -8.87 10.42 4.32
CA GLU A 24 -10.13 9.69 4.29
C GLU A 24 -10.92 9.95 3.00
N GLN A 25 -11.00 11.21 2.56
CA GLN A 25 -11.66 11.57 1.30
C GLN A 25 -10.97 10.94 0.09
N ALA A 26 -9.64 10.99 0.05
CA ALA A 26 -8.86 10.36 -1.02
C ALA A 26 -9.08 8.83 -1.05
N ARG A 27 -9.16 8.18 0.12
CA ARG A 27 -9.47 6.74 0.20
C ARG A 27 -10.85 6.44 -0.37
N LYS A 28 -11.88 7.18 0.03
CA LYS A 28 -13.25 7.01 -0.48
C LYS A 28 -13.34 7.20 -1.99
N ALA A 29 -12.64 8.20 -2.52
CA ALA A 29 -12.58 8.46 -3.96
C ALA A 29 -11.89 7.31 -4.71
N PHE A 30 -10.79 6.79 -4.15
CA PHE A 30 -10.09 5.64 -4.71
C PHE A 30 -10.95 4.37 -4.72
N ASP A 31 -11.59 4.05 -3.59
CA ASP A 31 -12.48 2.88 -3.49
C ASP A 31 -13.61 2.95 -4.54
N SER A 32 -14.22 4.14 -4.68
CA SER A 32 -15.25 4.38 -5.70
C SER A 32 -14.74 4.22 -7.13
N PHE A 33 -13.50 4.66 -7.40
CA PHE A 33 -12.87 4.51 -8.71
C PHE A 33 -12.54 3.04 -9.02
N MET A 34 -12.02 2.28 -8.06
CA MET A 34 -11.77 0.84 -8.21
C MET A 34 -13.06 0.07 -8.47
N ASP A 35 -14.14 0.37 -7.74
CA ASP A 35 -15.45 -0.22 -8.00
C ASP A 35 -15.94 0.04 -9.42
N ALA A 36 -15.76 1.26 -9.93
CA ALA A 36 -16.13 1.61 -11.30
C ALA A 36 -15.23 0.90 -12.33
N ALA A 37 -13.92 0.84 -12.08
CA ALA A 37 -12.95 0.17 -12.93
C ALA A 37 -13.22 -1.34 -13.01
N GLN A 38 -13.53 -1.98 -11.89
CA GLN A 38 -13.87 -3.40 -11.83
C GLN A 38 -15.13 -3.70 -12.64
N LYS A 39 -16.19 -2.89 -12.49
CA LYS A 39 -17.41 -3.01 -13.29
C LYS A 39 -17.15 -2.85 -14.79
N ALA A 40 -16.34 -1.87 -15.17
CA ALA A 40 -15.96 -1.65 -16.56
C ALA A 40 -15.16 -2.84 -17.12
N SER A 41 -14.20 -3.37 -16.35
CA SER A 41 -13.41 -4.55 -16.73
C SER A 41 -14.29 -5.76 -16.96
N THR A 42 -15.19 -6.10 -16.03
CA THR A 42 -16.14 -7.21 -16.19
C THR A 42 -17.05 -7.02 -17.41
N THR A 43 -17.49 -5.79 -17.68
CA THR A 43 -18.32 -5.48 -18.86
C THR A 43 -17.55 -5.67 -20.17
N LEU A 44 -16.26 -5.30 -20.22
CA LEU A 44 -15.40 -5.50 -21.39
C LEU A 44 -15.06 -6.98 -21.61
N GLU A 45 -14.74 -7.72 -20.54
CA GLU A 45 -14.51 -9.16 -20.59
C GLU A 45 -15.75 -9.92 -21.07
N SER A 46 -16.95 -9.47 -20.69
CA SER A 46 -18.20 -10.09 -21.17
C SER A 46 -18.52 -9.79 -22.65
N GLN A 47 -17.91 -8.75 -23.23
CA GLN A 47 -18.15 -8.31 -24.61
C GLN A 47 -17.06 -8.76 -25.60
N GLN A 48 -15.90 -9.20 -25.12
CA GLN A 48 -14.79 -9.67 -25.97
C GLN A 48 -14.56 -11.17 -25.80
N GLU A 49 -15.02 -11.97 -26.76
CA GLU A 49 -14.74 -13.43 -26.83
C GLU A 49 -13.22 -13.75 -26.97
N GLU A 50 -12.38 -12.77 -27.31
CA GLU A 50 -10.97 -12.94 -27.72
C GLU A 50 -9.90 -12.58 -26.67
N VAL A 51 -10.24 -12.20 -25.44
CA VAL A 51 -9.18 -11.97 -24.43
C VAL A 51 -8.64 -13.32 -23.93
N GLY A 52 -7.49 -13.72 -24.47
CA GLY A 52 -6.79 -14.95 -24.06
C GLY A 52 -6.48 -14.96 -22.56
N GLU A 53 -6.52 -16.14 -21.93
CA GLU A 53 -6.34 -16.31 -20.47
C GLU A 53 -5.10 -15.60 -19.91
N ARG A 54 -3.98 -15.60 -20.66
CA ARG A 54 -2.74 -14.94 -20.22
C ARG A 54 -2.88 -13.42 -20.11
N ALA A 55 -3.61 -12.77 -21.02
CA ALA A 55 -3.84 -11.34 -20.97
C ALA A 55 -4.79 -10.97 -19.81
N ARG A 56 -5.83 -11.78 -19.57
CA ARG A 56 -6.70 -11.64 -18.39
C ARG A 56 -5.92 -11.77 -17.09
N GLN A 57 -5.07 -12.80 -16.98
CA GLN A 57 -4.28 -13.04 -15.77
C GLN A 57 -3.25 -11.93 -15.52
N ALA A 58 -2.64 -11.38 -16.59
CA ALA A 58 -1.73 -10.25 -16.50
C ALA A 58 -2.45 -8.97 -16.04
N ASN A 59 -3.61 -8.65 -16.61
CA ASN A 59 -4.43 -7.51 -16.19
C ASN A 59 -4.89 -7.65 -14.74
N ALA A 60 -5.42 -8.82 -14.35
CA ALA A 60 -5.82 -9.07 -12.97
C ALA A 60 -4.65 -8.92 -11.98
N SER A 61 -3.45 -9.38 -12.35
CA SER A 61 -2.25 -9.20 -11.52
C SER A 61 -1.87 -7.72 -11.40
N ALA A 62 -1.90 -6.96 -12.50
CA ALA A 62 -1.58 -5.53 -12.48
C ALA A 62 -2.55 -4.73 -11.59
N VAL A 63 -3.86 -5.03 -11.67
CA VAL A 63 -4.88 -4.43 -10.81
C VAL A 63 -4.62 -4.77 -9.35
N ALA A 64 -4.39 -6.06 -9.03
CA ALA A 64 -4.10 -6.49 -7.66
C ALA A 64 -2.84 -5.82 -7.08
N TYR A 65 -1.78 -5.62 -7.88
CA TYR A 65 -0.60 -4.88 -7.45
C TYR A 65 -0.89 -3.40 -7.20
N ALA A 66 -1.69 -2.77 -8.06
CA ALA A 66 -2.10 -1.38 -7.87
C ALA A 66 -2.92 -1.21 -6.58
N GLU A 67 -3.90 -2.07 -6.35
CA GLU A 67 -4.71 -2.08 -5.12
C GLU A 67 -3.84 -2.24 -3.87
N ALA A 68 -2.94 -3.24 -3.85
CA ALA A 68 -2.08 -3.50 -2.71
C ALA A 68 -1.13 -2.32 -2.42
N ASN A 69 -0.52 -1.73 -3.45
CA ASN A 69 0.38 -0.58 -3.30
C ASN A 69 -0.36 0.66 -2.78
N ILE A 70 -1.56 0.91 -3.29
CA ILE A 70 -2.36 2.07 -2.87
C ILE A 70 -2.88 1.89 -1.45
N ALA A 71 -3.35 0.69 -1.08
CA ALA A 71 -3.75 0.36 0.29
C ALA A 71 -2.59 0.55 1.29
N ALA A 72 -1.39 0.07 0.95
CA ALA A 72 -0.20 0.26 1.77
C ALA A 72 0.18 1.75 1.93
N THR A 73 0.07 2.52 0.84
CA THR A 73 0.34 3.97 0.85
C THR A 73 -0.66 4.72 1.72
N PHE A 74 -1.95 4.39 1.66
CA PHE A 74 -2.97 4.98 2.53
C PHE A 74 -2.75 4.63 4.00
N ALA A 75 -2.39 3.39 4.31
CA ALA A 75 -2.08 2.98 5.68
C ALA A 75 -0.88 3.77 6.24
N TYR A 76 0.15 3.97 5.43
CA TYR A 76 1.30 4.80 5.79
C TYR A 76 0.93 6.26 5.99
N ALA A 77 0.19 6.86 5.04
CA ALA A 77 -0.29 8.22 5.15
C ALA A 77 -1.17 8.44 6.39
N GLN A 78 -2.06 7.49 6.70
CA GLN A 78 -2.93 7.54 7.88
C GLN A 78 -2.12 7.53 9.19
N LYS A 79 -1.03 6.76 9.25
CA LYS A 79 -0.13 6.79 10.42
C LYS A 79 0.57 8.14 10.53
N LEU A 80 1.09 8.68 9.43
CA LEU A 80 1.79 9.96 9.42
C LEU A 80 0.89 11.14 9.82
N VAL A 81 -0.34 11.22 9.31
CA VAL A 81 -1.23 12.36 9.63
C VAL A 81 -1.70 12.36 11.09
N ARG A 82 -1.65 11.20 11.74
CA ARG A 82 -1.98 11.05 13.16
C ARG A 82 -0.78 11.24 14.10
N ALA A 83 0.43 11.33 13.56
CA ALA A 83 1.64 11.55 14.35
C ALA A 83 1.55 12.89 15.09
N ARG A 84 1.89 12.88 16.38
CA ARG A 84 1.79 14.06 17.26
C ARG A 84 3.06 14.90 17.23
N ASP A 85 4.19 14.26 16.98
CA ASP A 85 5.51 14.86 16.97
C ASP A 85 6.46 14.14 15.98
N LEU A 86 7.65 14.71 15.79
CA LEU A 86 8.68 14.15 14.90
C LEU A 86 9.18 12.77 15.34
N HIS A 87 9.15 12.49 16.65
CA HIS A 87 9.60 11.19 17.16
C HIS A 87 8.64 10.08 16.73
N GLU A 88 7.33 10.33 16.80
CA GLU A 88 6.31 9.44 16.23
C GLU A 88 6.48 9.27 14.71
N MET A 89 6.80 10.33 13.97
CA MET A 89 7.05 10.23 12.51
C MET A 89 8.26 9.33 12.18
N VAL A 90 9.36 9.45 12.92
CA VAL A 90 10.56 8.61 12.75
C VAL A 90 10.26 7.15 13.08
N ALA A 91 9.46 6.89 14.12
CA ALA A 91 9.00 5.55 14.45
C ALA A 91 8.17 4.94 13.31
N ILE A 92 7.23 5.71 12.73
CA ILE A 92 6.40 5.28 11.58
C ILE A 92 7.26 4.95 10.36
N GLN A 93 8.25 5.78 10.04
CA GLN A 93 9.16 5.54 8.91
C GLN A 93 10.00 4.26 9.12
N THR A 94 10.43 4.02 10.37
CA THR A 94 11.19 2.82 10.75
C THR A 94 10.33 1.55 10.62
N GLU A 95 9.09 1.61 11.11
CA GLU A 95 8.13 0.51 10.97
C GLU A 95 7.86 0.18 9.50
N PHE A 96 7.66 1.20 8.67
CA PHE A 96 7.46 1.03 7.23
C PHE A 96 8.67 0.38 6.55
N ALA A 97 9.89 0.81 6.86
CA ALA A 97 11.10 0.19 6.33
C ALA A 97 11.19 -1.29 6.71
N LYS A 98 10.85 -1.64 7.96
CA LYS A 98 10.81 -3.02 8.43
C LYS A 98 9.77 -3.85 7.67
N SER A 99 8.55 -3.34 7.49
CA SER A 99 7.51 -4.05 6.74
C SER A 99 7.88 -4.28 5.27
N GLN A 100 8.61 -3.34 4.66
CA GLN A 100 9.12 -3.50 3.29
C GLN A 100 10.17 -4.63 3.21
N VAL A 101 11.07 -4.72 4.20
CA VAL A 101 12.06 -5.82 4.28
C VAL A 101 11.37 -7.15 4.48
N GLU A 102 10.40 -7.25 5.41
CA GLU A 102 9.63 -8.48 5.66
C GLU A 102 8.87 -8.94 4.41
N THR A 103 8.23 -8.01 3.71
CA THR A 103 7.52 -8.29 2.46
C THR A 103 8.48 -8.82 1.39
N LEU A 104 9.65 -8.19 1.24
CA LEU A 104 10.68 -8.64 0.30
C LEU A 104 11.22 -10.03 0.67
N THR A 105 11.52 -10.28 1.95
CA THR A 105 11.96 -11.59 2.44
C THR A 105 10.90 -12.66 2.18
N LYS A 106 9.63 -12.37 2.43
CA LYS A 106 8.52 -13.30 2.14
C LYS A 106 8.45 -13.62 0.64
N GLN A 107 8.51 -12.60 -0.23
CA GLN A 107 8.52 -12.80 -1.68
C GLN A 107 9.74 -13.58 -2.17
N ILE A 108 10.93 -13.37 -1.59
CA ILE A 108 12.14 -14.13 -1.91
C ILE A 108 12.00 -15.58 -1.48
N ASN A 109 11.43 -15.85 -0.30
CA ASN A 109 11.21 -17.22 0.18
C ASN A 109 10.14 -17.95 -0.65
N GLU A 110 9.06 -17.27 -1.03
CA GLU A 110 8.00 -17.83 -1.90
C GLU A 110 8.50 -18.09 -3.32
N LYS A 111 9.28 -17.17 -3.91
CA LYS A 111 9.90 -17.36 -5.24
C LYS A 111 11.08 -18.33 -5.22
N GLY A 112 11.83 -18.39 -4.12
CA GLY A 112 12.92 -19.33 -3.88
C GLY A 112 12.45 -20.78 -3.76
N GLN A 113 11.24 -21.02 -3.22
CA GLN A 113 10.61 -22.34 -3.24
C GLN A 113 10.19 -22.79 -4.64
N PHE A 114 9.95 -21.87 -5.59
CA PHE A 114 9.63 -22.23 -6.98
C PHE A 114 10.88 -22.59 -7.82
N SER A 115 12.08 -22.16 -7.38
CA SER A 115 13.36 -22.54 -8.01
C SER A 115 14.03 -23.77 -7.38
N GLY A 116 13.41 -24.38 -6.36
CA GLY A 116 13.96 -25.48 -5.57
C GLY A 116 13.56 -26.90 -5.97
N ARG A 117 12.53 -27.11 -6.82
CA ARG A 117 12.26 -28.46 -7.36
C ARG A 117 13.08 -28.69 -8.63
N ARG A 118 14.32 -29.16 -8.45
CA ARG A 118 14.99 -29.93 -9.51
C ARG A 118 14.17 -31.19 -9.76
N PRO A 119 13.78 -31.52 -11.00
CA PRO A 119 13.23 -32.83 -11.30
C PRO A 119 14.34 -33.86 -11.09
N GLU A 120 14.12 -34.79 -10.15
CA GLU A 120 14.88 -36.03 -10.11
C GLU A 120 14.56 -36.80 -11.40
N THR A 121 15.56 -36.96 -12.27
CA THR A 121 15.49 -37.92 -13.37
C THR A 121 16.58 -38.96 -13.18
N LYS A 122 16.08 -40.19 -13.07
CA LYS A 122 16.73 -41.50 -12.99
C LYS A 122 18.10 -41.65 -13.66
#